data_AF-A0A965NJ31-F1
#
_entry.id   AF-A0A965NJ31-F1
#
_cell.length_a   1.000
_cell.length_b   1.000
_cell.length_c   1.000
_cell.angle_alpha   90.00
_cell.angle_beta   90.00
_cell.angle_gamma   90.00
#
_symmetry.space_group_name_H-M   'P 1'
#
loop_
_entity.id
_entity.type
_entity.pdbx_description
1 polymer ?
#
loop_
_entity_poly.entity_id
_entity_poly.type
_entity_poly.pdbx_seq_one_letter_code
_entity_poly.pdbx_strand_id
1 'polypeptide(L)'
;MVNLIFLTVVFSGLSWLSYGLMTNTVPNSSTHKKTAQIAQKAQDQAFAKAKAAAKGKVFDEKAALEAAKAEGLAAAEKEYKKIHHEASALWAPFAIFLLIISAIFFSGFLSVALQRRSNAAGLKGLLVFLGHVGAWALAIFIAFEPYLTHHQMAKSWLVAPIVGFVLMLPAFLKSESHEAHGHH
;
A
#
# COMPACT_ATOMS: atom_id res chain seq x y z
N MET A 1 -17.85 5.84 -23.04
CA MET A 1 -18.16 5.81 -21.58
C MET A 1 -16.95 5.24 -20.88
N VAL A 2 -16.37 5.92 -19.88
CA VAL A 2 -15.31 5.30 -19.07
C VAL A 2 -15.98 4.19 -18.26
N ASN A 3 -15.48 2.95 -18.39
CA ASN A 3 -16.04 1.80 -17.71
C ASN A 3 -15.68 1.88 -16.21
N LEU A 4 -16.69 1.84 -15.34
CA LEU A 4 -16.51 1.85 -13.88
C LEU A 4 -15.59 0.73 -13.41
N ILE A 5 -15.73 -0.46 -14.01
CA ILE A 5 -14.89 -1.62 -13.71
C ILE A 5 -13.43 -1.31 -14.06
N PHE A 6 -13.20 -0.69 -15.21
CA PHE A 6 -11.86 -0.29 -15.64
C PHE A 6 -11.23 0.72 -14.68
N LEU A 7 -11.97 1.75 -14.27
CA LEU A 7 -11.50 2.73 -13.27
C LEU A 7 -11.13 2.05 -11.95
N THR A 8 -11.98 1.18 -11.42
CA THR A 8 -11.70 0.46 -10.17
C THR A 8 -10.42 -0.38 -10.28
N VAL A 9 -10.23 -1.11 -11.39
CA VAL A 9 -9.02 -1.91 -11.63
C VAL A 9 -7.77 -1.03 -11.70
N VAL A 10 -7.83 0.09 -12.43
CA VAL A 10 -6.69 1.01 -12.58
C VAL A 10 -6.30 1.62 -11.23
N PHE A 11 -7.26 2.16 -10.48
CA PHE A 11 -6.98 2.80 -9.19
C PHE A 11 -6.57 1.79 -8.11
N SER A 12 -7.12 0.57 -8.13
CA SER A 12 -6.65 -0.52 -7.27
C SER A 12 -5.20 -0.87 -7.59
N GLY A 13 -4.86 -1.10 -8.86
CA GLY A 13 -3.50 -1.42 -9.29
C GLY A 13 -2.49 -0.33 -8.96
N LEU A 14 -2.84 0.95 -9.18
CA LEU A 14 -2.00 2.09 -8.81
C LEU A 14 -1.76 2.17 -7.31
N SER A 15 -2.78 1.86 -6.50
CA SER A 15 -2.68 1.90 -5.04
C SER A 15 -1.76 0.80 -4.52
N TRP A 16 -1.89 -0.42 -5.05
CA TRP A 16 -0.98 -1.54 -4.74
C TRP A 16 0.45 -1.26 -5.17
N LEU A 17 0.66 -0.73 -6.38
CA LEU A 17 1.98 -0.38 -6.88
C LEU A 17 2.63 0.70 -6.00
N SER A 18 1.91 1.78 -5.72
CA SER A 18 2.40 2.91 -4.92
C SER A 18 2.75 2.46 -3.50
N TYR A 19 1.87 1.68 -2.88
CA TYR A 19 2.09 1.15 -1.54
C TYR A 19 3.26 0.16 -1.51
N GLY A 20 3.33 -0.77 -2.47
CA GLY A 20 4.41 -1.75 -2.57
C GLY A 20 5.78 -1.12 -2.82
N LEU A 21 5.86 -0.08 -3.65
CA LEU A 21 7.08 0.69 -3.88
C LEU A 21 7.57 1.35 -2.59
N MET A 22 6.69 2.03 -1.86
CA MET A 22 7.04 2.78 -0.66
C MET A 22 7.34 1.90 0.56
N THR A 23 6.75 0.71 0.64
CA THR A 23 6.93 -0.20 1.78
C THR A 23 8.05 -1.20 1.59
N ASN A 24 8.39 -1.57 0.34
CA ASN A 24 9.40 -2.60 0.07
C ASN A 24 10.60 -2.06 -0.71
N THR A 25 10.34 -1.43 -1.87
CA THR A 25 11.42 -1.12 -2.84
C THR A 25 12.30 0.03 -2.37
N VAL A 26 11.68 1.13 -1.93
CA VAL A 26 12.42 2.31 -1.46
C VAL A 26 13.15 2.02 -0.15
N PRO A 27 12.53 1.39 0.87
CA PRO A 27 13.24 0.98 2.08
C PRO A 27 14.40 0.03 1.80
N ASN A 28 14.23 -0.97 0.93
CA ASN A 28 15.31 -1.90 0.58
C ASN A 28 16.54 -1.18 0.01
N SER A 29 16.35 -0.23 -0.91
CA SER A 29 17.45 0.56 -1.48
C SER A 29 18.25 1.34 -0.41
N SER A 30 17.56 1.84 0.63
CA SER A 30 18.17 2.58 1.74
C SER A 30 18.83 1.67 2.77
N THR A 31 18.32 0.45 2.94
CA THR A 31 18.86 -0.54 3.89
C THR A 31 20.18 -1.12 3.43
N HIS A 32 20.35 -1.40 2.12
CA HIS A 32 21.58 -1.98 1.57
C HIS A 32 22.84 -1.16 1.89
N LYS A 33 22.75 0.17 1.87
CA LYS A 33 23.89 1.05 2.21
C LYS A 33 24.25 0.96 3.69
N LYS A 34 23.25 1.00 4.58
CA LYS A 34 23.47 0.93 6.03
C LYS A 34 23.94 -0.47 6.46
N THR A 35 23.39 -1.54 5.88
CA THR A 35 23.86 -2.90 6.16
C THR A 35 25.26 -3.16 5.62
N ALA A 36 25.62 -2.61 4.45
CA ALA A 36 26.98 -2.71 3.95
C ALA A 36 27.99 -2.01 4.87
N GLN A 37 27.64 -0.84 5.41
CA GLN A 37 28.49 -0.13 6.39
C GLN A 37 28.65 -0.91 7.70
N ILE A 38 27.59 -1.55 8.19
CA ILE A 38 27.66 -2.39 9.40
C ILE A 38 28.49 -3.65 9.16
N ALA A 39 28.28 -4.31 8.02
CA ALA A 39 29.07 -5.47 7.62
C ALA A 39 30.57 -5.13 7.54
N GLN A 40 30.89 -4.01 6.91
CA GLN A 40 32.28 -3.56 6.75
C GLN A 40 32.89 -3.19 8.11
N LYS A 41 32.17 -2.46 8.97
CA LYS A 41 32.65 -2.10 10.30
C LYS A 41 32.88 -3.33 11.19
N ALA A 42 31.99 -4.30 11.15
CA ALA A 42 32.12 -5.54 11.91
C ALA A 42 33.26 -6.42 11.36
N GLN A 43 33.40 -6.50 10.04
CA GLN A 43 34.53 -7.17 9.39
C GLN A 43 35.87 -6.53 9.78
N ASP A 44 35.98 -5.21 9.72
CA ASP A 44 37.21 -4.49 10.06
C ASP A 44 37.59 -4.69 11.53
N GLN A 45 36.60 -4.69 12.43
CA GLN A 45 36.81 -4.97 13.86
C GLN A 45 37.23 -6.42 14.13
N ALA A 46 36.61 -7.39 13.47
CA ALA A 46 36.94 -8.81 13.60
C ALA A 46 38.35 -9.10 13.08
N PHE A 47 38.69 -8.54 11.91
CA PHE A 47 40.02 -8.68 11.32
C PHE A 47 41.10 -7.99 12.17
N ALA A 48 40.84 -6.78 12.67
CA ALA A 48 41.77 -6.08 13.57
C ALA A 48 42.00 -6.84 14.88
N LYS A 49 40.96 -7.46 15.46
CA LYS A 49 41.09 -8.33 16.64
C LYS A 49 41.91 -9.58 16.34
N ALA A 50 41.65 -10.25 15.22
CA ALA A 50 42.40 -11.44 14.81
C ALA A 50 43.90 -11.11 14.59
N LYS A 51 44.18 -9.98 13.95
CA LYS A 51 45.55 -9.49 13.73
C LYS A 51 46.25 -9.11 15.03
N ALA A 52 45.53 -8.48 15.98
CA ALA A 52 46.07 -8.13 17.29
C ALA A 52 46.34 -9.36 18.17
N ALA A 53 45.49 -10.39 18.09
CA ALA A 53 45.66 -11.66 18.81
C ALA A 53 46.82 -12.51 18.27
N ALA A 54 47.16 -12.35 16.99
CA ALA A 54 48.25 -13.08 16.35
C ALA A 54 49.65 -12.50 16.60
N LYS A 55 49.81 -11.45 17.44
CA LYS A 55 51.11 -10.83 17.77
C LYS A 55 52.16 -11.89 18.15
N GLY A 56 53.04 -12.23 17.20
CA GLY A 56 54.15 -13.19 17.38
C GLY A 56 53.93 -14.60 16.81
N LYS A 57 52.81 -14.91 16.14
CA LYS A 57 52.55 -16.21 15.49
C LYS A 57 52.27 -16.05 13.98
N VAL A 58 52.40 -17.15 13.23
CA VAL A 58 51.99 -17.21 11.81
C VAL A 58 50.52 -16.84 11.70
N PHE A 59 50.24 -15.69 11.10
CA PHE A 59 48.88 -15.19 10.89
C PHE A 59 48.41 -15.62 9.51
N ASP A 60 47.38 -16.46 9.45
CA ASP A 60 46.69 -16.78 8.20
C ASP A 60 45.70 -15.66 7.88
N GLU A 61 46.19 -14.71 7.09
CA GLU A 61 45.42 -13.53 6.67
C GLU A 61 44.18 -13.91 5.86
N LYS A 62 44.21 -15.04 5.13
CA LYS A 62 43.10 -15.50 4.29
C LYS A 62 41.98 -16.10 5.14
N ALA A 63 42.33 -16.96 6.09
CA ALA A 63 41.37 -17.53 7.04
C ALA A 63 40.76 -16.46 7.97
N ALA A 64 41.58 -15.51 8.43
CA ALA A 64 41.11 -14.38 9.25
C ALA A 64 40.16 -13.45 8.48
N LEU A 65 40.40 -13.24 7.19
CA LEU A 65 39.53 -12.43 6.34
C LEU A 65 38.20 -13.14 6.02
N GLU A 66 38.20 -14.46 5.84
CA GLU A 66 36.96 -15.23 5.69
C GLU A 66 36.12 -15.25 6.97
N ALA A 67 36.75 -15.46 8.14
CA ALA A 67 36.06 -15.38 9.43
C ALA A 67 35.49 -13.98 9.70
N ALA A 68 36.24 -12.93 9.39
CA ALA A 68 35.79 -11.54 9.53
C ALA A 68 34.63 -11.21 8.57
N LYS A 69 34.65 -11.73 7.34
CA LYS A 69 33.52 -11.59 6.40
C LYS A 69 32.26 -12.30 6.91
N ALA A 70 32.40 -13.51 7.47
CA ALA A 70 31.29 -14.23 8.06
C ALA A 70 30.68 -13.47 9.26
N GLU A 71 31.51 -12.87 10.11
CA GLU A 71 31.08 -12.05 11.24
C GLU A 71 30.41 -10.74 10.79
N GLY A 72 30.91 -10.12 9.72
CA GLY A 72 30.29 -8.96 9.07
C GLY A 72 28.91 -9.26 8.48
N LEU A 73 28.76 -10.42 7.81
CA LEU A 73 27.47 -10.86 7.28
C LEU A 73 26.46 -11.18 8.40
N ALA A 74 26.89 -11.87 9.46
CA ALA A 74 26.03 -12.19 10.60
C ALA A 74 25.57 -10.93 11.36
N ALA A 75 26.46 -9.93 11.53
CA ALA A 75 26.11 -8.65 12.14
C ALA A 75 25.11 -7.85 11.28
N ALA A 76 25.31 -7.84 9.97
CA ALA A 76 24.39 -7.19 9.04
C ALA A 76 23.00 -7.84 9.04
N GLU A 77 22.93 -9.18 9.08
CA GLU A 77 21.66 -9.91 9.12
C GLU A 77 20.90 -9.67 10.44
N LYS A 78 21.62 -9.61 11.57
CA LYS A 78 21.03 -9.32 12.88
C LYS A 78 20.37 -7.94 12.93
N GLU A 79 20.99 -6.94 12.30
CA GLU A 79 20.49 -5.56 12.28
C GLU A 79 19.56 -5.28 11.09
N TYR A 80 19.56 -6.11 10.04
CA TYR A 80 18.81 -5.90 8.80
C TYR A 80 17.31 -5.66 9.06
N LYS A 81 16.68 -6.48 9.90
CA LYS A 81 15.25 -6.33 10.23
C LYS A 81 14.95 -4.99 10.90
N LYS A 82 15.83 -4.52 11.78
CA LYS A 82 15.68 -3.25 12.49
C LYS A 82 15.86 -2.07 11.53
N ILE A 83 16.88 -2.11 10.68
CA ILE A 83 17.14 -1.07 9.69
C ILE A 83 16.04 -1.02 8.63
N HIS A 84 15.53 -2.18 8.22
CA HIS A 84 14.40 -2.27 7.30
C HIS A 84 13.12 -1.71 7.93
N HIS A 85 12.87 -2.00 9.20
CA HIS A 85 11.74 -1.43 9.92
C HIS A 85 11.85 0.10 10.04
N GLU A 86 13.00 0.64 10.46
CA GLU A 86 13.24 2.08 10.54
C GLU A 86 13.11 2.77 9.17
N ALA A 87 13.65 2.15 8.12
CA ALA A 87 13.53 2.67 6.76
C ALA A 87 12.07 2.65 6.29
N SER A 88 11.33 1.57 6.53
CA SER A 88 9.91 1.46 6.17
C SER A 88 9.05 2.49 6.92
N ALA A 89 9.36 2.76 8.19
CA ALA A 89 8.68 3.77 9.00
C ALA A 89 8.88 5.19 8.46
N LEU A 90 10.06 5.49 7.89
CA LEU A 90 10.35 6.78 7.28
C LEU A 90 9.47 7.06 6.05
N TRP A 91 9.17 6.02 5.27
CA TRP A 91 8.39 6.13 4.03
C TRP A 91 6.89 5.91 4.21
N ALA A 92 6.45 5.41 5.38
CA ALA A 92 5.05 5.18 5.69
C ALA A 92 4.14 6.41 5.50
N PRO A 93 4.53 7.64 5.92
CA PRO A 93 3.70 8.84 5.67
C PRO A 93 3.50 9.14 4.18
N PHE A 94 4.53 8.91 3.35
CA PHE A 94 4.45 9.10 1.90
C PHE A 94 3.57 8.04 1.23
N ALA A 95 3.65 6.78 1.70
CA ALA A 95 2.75 5.73 1.25
C ALA A 95 1.28 6.12 1.50
N ILE A 96 0.95 6.55 2.72
CA ILE A 96 -0.40 6.99 3.11
C ILE A 96 -0.84 8.20 2.26
N PHE A 97 0.04 9.18 2.06
CA PHE A 97 -0.25 10.35 1.23
C PHE A 97 -0.63 9.98 -0.21
N LEU A 98 0.08 9.04 -0.83
CA LEU A 98 -0.25 8.55 -2.18
C LEU A 98 -1.62 7.83 -2.21
N LEU A 99 -1.96 7.07 -1.17
CA LEU A 99 -3.28 6.44 -1.07
C LEU A 99 -4.41 7.47 -0.91
N ILE A 100 -4.19 8.53 -0.14
CA ILE A 100 -5.14 9.66 -0.02
C ILE A 100 -5.36 10.31 -1.39
N ILE A 101 -4.29 10.60 -2.14
CA ILE A 101 -4.40 11.15 -3.48
C ILE A 101 -5.20 10.22 -4.40
N SER A 102 -4.85 8.93 -4.40
CA SER A 102 -5.57 7.90 -5.17
C SER A 102 -7.07 7.90 -4.85
N ALA A 103 -7.42 7.94 -3.56
CA ALA A 103 -8.81 7.99 -3.11
C ALA A 103 -9.56 9.24 -3.60
N ILE A 104 -8.94 10.44 -3.51
CA ILE A 104 -9.52 11.71 -3.95
C ILE A 104 -9.77 11.72 -5.46
N PHE A 105 -8.78 11.31 -6.25
CA PHE A 105 -8.95 11.25 -7.70
C PHE A 105 -10.02 10.23 -8.09
N PHE A 106 -9.99 9.04 -7.49
CA PHE A 106 -10.96 8.00 -7.79
C PHE A 106 -12.38 8.42 -7.39
N SER A 107 -12.56 9.00 -6.20
CA SER A 107 -13.86 9.50 -5.75
C SER A 107 -14.39 10.62 -6.64
N GLY A 108 -13.51 11.51 -7.13
CA GLY A 108 -13.85 12.55 -8.10
C GLY A 108 -14.39 11.97 -9.42
N PHE A 109 -13.67 11.01 -10.03
CA PHE A 109 -14.14 10.34 -11.24
C PHE A 109 -15.46 9.59 -11.03
N LEU A 110 -15.59 8.92 -9.89
CA LEU A 110 -16.78 8.16 -9.55
C LEU A 110 -18.00 9.07 -9.33
N SER A 111 -17.79 10.22 -8.68
CA SER A 111 -18.80 11.27 -8.48
C SER A 111 -19.30 11.81 -9.82
N VAL A 112 -18.40 12.12 -10.77
CA VAL A 112 -18.81 12.58 -12.12
C VAL A 112 -19.60 11.50 -12.87
N ALA A 113 -19.17 10.24 -12.79
CA ALA A 113 -19.87 9.13 -13.44
C ALA A 113 -21.27 8.92 -12.85
N LEU A 114 -21.40 8.98 -11.52
CA LEU A 114 -22.69 8.88 -10.83
C LEU A 114 -23.57 10.08 -11.12
N GLN A 115 -23.04 11.30 -11.10
CA GLN A 115 -23.82 12.50 -11.43
C GLN A 115 -24.43 12.42 -12.84
N ARG A 116 -23.65 11.96 -13.83
CA ARG A 116 -24.16 11.77 -15.21
C ARG A 116 -25.28 10.72 -15.28
N ARG A 117 -25.14 9.60 -14.55
CA ARG A 117 -26.16 8.54 -14.49
C ARG A 117 -27.41 9.01 -13.75
N SER A 118 -27.25 9.67 -12.62
CA SER A 118 -28.36 10.24 -11.84
C SER A 118 -29.13 11.27 -12.64
N ASN A 119 -28.44 12.17 -13.36
CA ASN A 119 -29.08 13.14 -14.24
C ASN A 119 -29.87 12.46 -15.36
N ALA A 120 -29.31 11.43 -15.99
CA ALA A 120 -30.01 10.66 -17.02
C ALA A 120 -31.23 9.90 -16.48
N ALA A 121 -31.20 9.50 -15.21
CA ALA A 121 -32.30 8.83 -14.51
C ALA A 121 -33.30 9.81 -13.83
N GLY A 122 -33.12 11.13 -14.00
CA GLY A 122 -33.99 12.14 -13.39
C GLY A 122 -33.87 12.29 -11.86
N LEU A 123 -32.85 11.67 -11.24
CA LEU A 123 -32.63 11.70 -9.79
C LEU A 123 -32.11 13.07 -9.34
N LYS A 124 -32.63 13.56 -8.21
CA LYS A 124 -32.27 14.87 -7.62
C LYS A 124 -32.13 14.79 -6.11
N GLY A 125 -31.51 15.79 -5.50
CA GLY A 125 -31.48 15.99 -4.06
C GLY A 125 -30.78 14.87 -3.29
N LEU A 126 -31.44 14.35 -2.24
CA LEU A 126 -30.85 13.44 -1.25
C LEU A 126 -30.29 12.14 -1.85
N LEU A 127 -30.92 11.58 -2.88
CA LEU A 127 -30.47 10.34 -3.51
C LEU A 127 -29.13 10.50 -4.24
N VAL A 128 -28.93 11.65 -4.88
CA VAL A 128 -27.66 11.98 -5.53
C VAL A 128 -26.57 12.18 -4.48
N PHE A 129 -26.90 12.83 -3.36
CA PHE A 129 -25.98 13.02 -2.24
C PHE A 129 -25.54 11.67 -1.64
N LEU A 130 -26.47 10.76 -1.35
CA LEU A 130 -26.16 9.42 -0.84
C LEU A 130 -25.29 8.62 -1.82
N GLY A 131 -25.55 8.75 -3.13
CA GLY A 131 -24.71 8.16 -4.17
C GLY A 131 -23.26 8.67 -4.10
N HIS A 132 -23.05 9.97 -3.87
CA HIS A 132 -21.71 10.55 -3.71
C HIS A 132 -21.02 10.06 -2.43
N VAL A 133 -21.71 10.05 -1.29
CA VAL A 133 -21.15 9.53 -0.03
C VAL A 133 -20.69 8.09 -0.20
N GLY A 134 -21.51 7.26 -0.84
CA GLY A 134 -21.18 5.88 -1.13
C GLY A 134 -20.01 5.72 -2.12
N ALA A 135 -19.94 6.59 -3.13
CA ALA A 135 -18.81 6.64 -4.06
C ALA A 135 -17.50 6.92 -3.34
N TRP A 136 -17.50 7.88 -2.43
CA TRP A 136 -16.35 8.24 -1.63
C TRP A 136 -15.93 7.10 -0.70
N ALA A 137 -16.88 6.44 -0.04
CA ALA A 137 -16.59 5.27 0.80
C ALA A 137 -15.94 4.13 -0.01
N LEU A 138 -16.48 3.81 -1.19
CA LEU A 138 -15.90 2.80 -2.08
C LEU A 138 -14.49 3.19 -2.56
N ALA A 139 -14.30 4.45 -2.97
CA ALA A 139 -13.01 4.92 -3.47
C ALA A 139 -11.92 4.89 -2.40
N ILE A 140 -12.25 5.33 -1.17
CA ILE A 140 -11.34 5.25 -0.02
C ILE A 140 -10.99 3.80 0.27
N PHE A 141 -11.99 2.91 0.31
CA PHE A 141 -11.74 1.50 0.57
C PHE A 141 -10.78 0.89 -0.46
N ILE A 142 -11.06 1.06 -1.75
CA ILE A 142 -10.24 0.48 -2.84
C ILE A 142 -8.82 1.05 -2.81
N ALA A 143 -8.66 2.35 -2.54
CA ALA A 143 -7.35 2.96 -2.44
C ALA A 143 -6.57 2.46 -1.22
N PHE A 144 -7.23 2.26 -0.07
CA PHE A 144 -6.58 1.83 1.17
C PHE A 144 -6.47 0.30 1.33
N GLU A 145 -7.05 -0.48 0.44
CA GLU A 145 -6.99 -1.94 0.45
C GLU A 145 -5.57 -2.51 0.64
N PRO A 146 -4.52 -2.08 -0.08
CA PRO A 146 -3.16 -2.55 0.17
C PRO A 146 -2.65 -2.28 1.61
N TYR A 147 -2.97 -1.11 2.17
CA TYR A 147 -2.64 -0.77 3.56
C TYR A 147 -3.40 -1.66 4.56
N LEU A 148 -4.71 -1.80 4.36
CA LEU A 148 -5.57 -2.61 5.22
C LEU A 148 -5.14 -4.10 5.19
N THR A 149 -4.78 -4.60 4.01
CA THR A 149 -4.29 -5.98 3.84
C THR A 149 -2.92 -6.17 4.50
N HIS A 150 -2.00 -5.23 4.32
CA HIS A 150 -0.67 -5.28 4.97
C HIS A 150 -0.76 -5.29 6.50
N HIS A 151 -1.69 -4.55 7.08
CA HIS A 151 -1.90 -4.48 8.52
C HIS A 151 -2.90 -5.52 9.07
N GLN A 152 -3.32 -6.50 8.25
CA GLN A 152 -4.33 -7.51 8.61
C GLN A 152 -5.65 -6.92 9.13
N MET A 153 -5.93 -5.65 8.78
CA MET A 153 -7.17 -4.95 9.11
C MET A 153 -8.25 -5.17 8.06
N ALA A 154 -7.91 -5.77 6.92
CA ALA A 154 -8.84 -6.19 5.88
C ALA A 154 -9.70 -7.40 6.35
N LYS A 155 -10.50 -7.23 7.40
CA LYS A 155 -11.66 -8.11 7.63
C LYS A 155 -12.73 -7.73 6.62
N SER A 156 -12.71 -8.47 5.53
CA SER A 156 -13.40 -8.40 4.23
C SER A 156 -14.93 -8.25 4.19
N TRP A 157 -15.64 -8.01 5.31
CA TRP A 157 -17.12 -8.12 5.35
C TRP A 157 -17.91 -6.80 5.41
N LEU A 158 -17.26 -5.64 5.58
CA LEU A 158 -17.96 -4.33 5.59
C LEU A 158 -18.09 -3.67 4.20
N VAL A 159 -17.42 -4.22 3.19
CA VAL A 159 -17.26 -3.60 1.86
C VAL A 159 -18.37 -4.04 0.91
N ALA A 160 -18.67 -5.33 0.89
CA ALA A 160 -19.72 -5.90 0.05
C ALA A 160 -21.10 -5.26 0.27
N PRO A 161 -21.53 -4.91 1.51
CA PRO A 161 -22.79 -4.22 1.73
C PRO A 161 -22.79 -2.81 1.16
N ILE A 162 -21.71 -2.04 1.34
CA ILE A 162 -21.64 -0.63 0.89
C ILE A 162 -21.56 -0.55 -0.63
N VAL A 163 -20.71 -1.37 -1.25
CA VAL A 163 -20.58 -1.45 -2.72
C VAL A 163 -21.87 -2.00 -3.34
N GLY A 164 -22.48 -3.02 -2.72
CA GLY A 164 -23.78 -3.55 -3.11
C GLY A 164 -24.87 -2.49 -3.02
N PHE A 165 -24.91 -1.70 -1.94
CA PHE A 165 -25.91 -0.64 -1.75
C PHE A 165 -25.76 0.48 -2.78
N VAL A 166 -24.54 0.94 -3.04
CA VAL A 166 -24.26 2.02 -4.02
C VAL A 166 -24.53 1.59 -5.46
N LEU A 167 -24.20 0.34 -5.81
CA LEU A 167 -24.42 -0.19 -7.16
C LEU A 167 -25.87 -0.63 -7.40
N MET A 168 -26.61 -1.05 -6.36
CA MET A 168 -28.02 -1.43 -6.48
C MET A 168 -29.00 -0.28 -6.28
N LEU A 169 -28.57 0.88 -5.77
CA LEU A 169 -29.42 2.08 -5.63
C LEU A 169 -30.19 2.43 -6.93
N PRO A 170 -29.56 2.38 -8.12
CA PRO A 170 -30.28 2.60 -9.38
C PRO A 170 -31.25 1.46 -9.77
N ALA A 171 -31.02 0.24 -9.30
CA ALA A 171 -31.84 -0.93 -9.63
C ALA A 171 -33.12 -0.98 -8.77
N PHE A 172 -33.06 -0.60 -7.49
CA PHE A 172 -34.24 -0.48 -6.62
C PHE A 172 -35.18 0.65 -7.07
N LEU A 173 -34.63 1.74 -7.61
CA LEU A 173 -35.41 2.90 -8.07
C LEU A 173 -36.10 2.68 -9.43
N LYS A 174 -35.67 1.70 -10.24
CA LYS A 174 -36.34 1.33 -11.49
C LYS A 174 -37.62 0.50 -11.24
N SER A 175 -37.75 -0.10 -10.05
CA SER A 175 -38.93 -0.86 -9.65
C SER A 175 -40.13 0.03 -9.32
N GLU A 176 -39.91 1.24 -8.78
CA GLU A 176 -41.00 2.15 -8.41
C GLU A 176 -41.61 2.89 -9.62
N SER A 177 -40.89 3.01 -10.75
CA SER A 177 -41.41 3.74 -11.91
C SER A 177 -42.33 2.92 -12.83
N HIS A 178 -42.57 1.64 -12.53
CA HIS A 178 -43.45 0.79 -13.35
C HIS A 178 -44.81 0.48 -12.73
N GLU A 179 -45.06 0.81 -11.46
CA GLU A 179 -46.39 0.60 -10.83
C GLU A 179 -47.25 1.86 -10.72
N ALA A 180 -46.72 3.06 -10.98
CA ALA A 180 -47.48 4.31 -10.85
C ALA A 180 -48.21 4.79 -12.13
N HIS A 181 -48.36 3.92 -13.14
CA HIS A 181 -49.16 4.19 -14.35
C HIS A 181 -50.22 3.11 -14.61
N GLY A 182 -50.84 2.61 -13.56
CA GLY A 182 -52.06 1.83 -13.62
C GLY A 182 -53.07 2.37 -12.62
N HIS A 183 -54.28 2.65 -13.10
CA HIS A 183 -55.52 2.97 -12.38
C HIS A 183 -55.92 4.46 -12.29
N HIS A 184 -56.80 4.78 -13.24
CA HIS A 184 -57.87 5.80 -13.27
C HIS A 184 -57.52 7.28 -13.38
#